data_AF-A0A975LCJ2-F1
#
_entry.id   AF-A0A975LCJ2-F1
#
_cell.length_a   1.000
_cell.length_b   1.000
_cell.length_c   1.000
_cell.angle_alpha   90.00
_cell.angle_beta   90.00
_cell.angle_gamma   90.00
#
_symmetry.space_group_name_H-M   'P 1'
#
loop_
_entity.id
_entity.type
_entity.pdbx_description
1 polymer ?
#
loop_
_entity_poly.entity_id
_entity_poly.type
_entity_poly.pdbx_seq_one_letter_code
_entity_poly.pdbx_strand_id
1 'polypeptide(L)'
;MRPDEDDPVLPDTPRPVRSEEEVVDHDILADILRDAIGVLSRAKHEERSRDAPDHGWIEVVSEQQVRLSKALRDLYAADTDTADRLRAESLAIIDQGPLPSGGHTTPRHE
;
A
#
# COMPACT_ATOMS: atom_id res chain seq x y z
N MET A 1 36.25 -50.64 -37.10
CA MET A 1 35.80 -49.24 -37.01
C MET A 1 34.36 -49.25 -36.58
N ARG A 2 34.05 -48.66 -35.42
CA ARG A 2 32.68 -48.40 -34.96
C ARG A 2 32.46 -46.89 -35.16
N PRO A 3 31.46 -46.44 -35.93
CA PRO A 3 31.18 -45.03 -36.02
C PRO A 3 30.36 -44.59 -34.80
N ASP A 4 30.88 -43.51 -34.25
CA ASP A 4 30.40 -42.54 -33.26
C ASP A 4 28.96 -42.63 -32.76
N GLU A 5 28.90 -42.49 -31.44
CA GLU A 5 27.75 -42.16 -30.61
C GLU A 5 27.30 -40.73 -30.94
N ASP A 6 26.23 -40.60 -31.72
CA ASP A 6 25.51 -39.33 -31.89
C ASP A 6 24.59 -39.13 -30.67
N ASP A 7 25.13 -38.50 -29.64
CA ASP A 7 24.36 -37.99 -28.51
C ASP A 7 23.57 -36.76 -28.99
N PRO A 8 22.21 -36.77 -29.03
CA PRO A 8 21.46 -35.63 -29.48
C PRO A 8 21.55 -34.52 -28.42
N VAL A 9 22.42 -33.54 -28.65
CA VAL A 9 22.46 -32.28 -27.91
C VAL A 9 21.07 -31.63 -28.01
N LEU A 10 20.28 -31.76 -26.94
CA LEU A 10 19.03 -31.04 -26.76
C LEU A 10 19.33 -29.54 -26.89
N PRO A 11 18.69 -28.81 -27.83
CA PRO A 11 18.87 -27.37 -27.92
C PRO A 11 18.36 -26.73 -26.63
N ASP A 12 19.22 -25.94 -26.01
CA ASP A 12 18.95 -25.10 -24.84
C ASP A 12 17.72 -24.24 -25.15
N THR A 13 16.56 -24.65 -24.61
CA THR A 13 15.33 -23.88 -24.72
C THR A 13 15.60 -22.49 -24.15
N PRO A 14 15.40 -21.40 -24.91
CA PRO A 14 15.56 -20.07 -24.34
C PRO A 14 14.58 -19.95 -23.19
N ARG A 15 15.10 -19.79 -21.96
CA ARG A 15 14.28 -19.49 -20.79
C ARG A 15 13.43 -18.27 -21.13
N PRO A 16 12.09 -18.31 -20.98
CA PRO A 16 11.31 -17.12 -21.14
C PRO A 16 11.78 -16.13 -20.07
N VAL A 17 12.39 -15.04 -20.50
CA VAL A 17 12.62 -13.87 -19.65
C VAL A 17 11.22 -13.29 -19.42
N ARG A 18 10.54 -13.78 -18.38
CA ARG A 18 9.37 -13.10 -17.86
C ARG A 18 9.88 -11.79 -17.26
N SER A 19 9.92 -10.75 -18.08
CA SER A 19 9.59 -9.43 -17.58
C SER A 19 8.12 -9.51 -17.17
N GLU A 20 7.86 -9.99 -15.96
CA GLU A 20 6.58 -9.74 -15.31
C GLU A 20 6.51 -8.22 -15.15
N GLU A 21 5.92 -7.54 -16.13
CA GLU A 21 5.29 -6.25 -15.89
C GLU A 21 4.37 -6.50 -14.70
N GLU A 22 4.76 -6.02 -13.53
CA GLU A 22 3.97 -6.09 -12.31
C GLU A 22 2.76 -5.18 -12.54
N VAL A 23 1.73 -5.77 -13.15
CA VAL A 23 0.47 -5.08 -13.43
C VAL A 23 -0.19 -4.82 -12.09
N VAL A 24 -0.23 -3.55 -11.70
CA VAL A 24 -0.97 -3.10 -10.54
C VAL A 24 -2.45 -3.45 -10.73
N ASP A 25 -2.99 -4.29 -9.85
CA ASP A 25 -4.43 -4.53 -9.78
C ASP A 25 -5.10 -3.33 -9.07
N HIS A 26 -5.56 -2.39 -9.89
CA HIS A 26 -6.14 -1.15 -9.41
C HIS A 26 -7.48 -1.37 -8.72
N ASP A 27 -8.24 -2.43 -9.05
CA ASP A 27 -9.50 -2.73 -8.38
C ASP A 27 -9.24 -3.20 -6.94
N ILE A 28 -8.28 -4.11 -6.76
CA ILE A 28 -7.84 -4.54 -5.42
C ILE A 28 -7.29 -3.35 -4.62
N LEU A 29 -6.46 -2.49 -5.24
CA LEU A 29 -5.93 -1.32 -4.55
C LEU A 29 -7.04 -0.32 -4.18
N ALA A 30 -8.05 -0.15 -5.03
CA ALA A 30 -9.20 0.69 -4.73
C ALA A 30 -9.97 0.19 -3.49
N ASP A 31 -10.16 -1.12 -3.37
CA ASP A 31 -10.85 -1.72 -2.23
C ASP A 31 -10.04 -1.57 -0.93
N ILE A 32 -8.74 -1.81 -0.98
CA ILE A 32 -7.83 -1.59 0.15
C ILE A 32 -7.88 -0.11 0.60
N LEU A 33 -7.86 0.84 -0.35
CA LEU A 33 -7.96 2.27 -0.04
C LEU A 33 -9.29 2.63 0.62
N ARG A 34 -10.41 2.06 0.14
CA ARG A 34 -11.75 2.28 0.72
C ARG A 34 -11.84 1.75 2.15
N ASP A 35 -11.29 0.56 2.40
CA ASP A 35 -11.27 -0.03 3.74
C ASP A 35 -10.46 0.81 4.72
N ALA A 36 -9.26 1.27 4.31
CA ALA A 36 -8.45 2.18 5.12
C ALA A 36 -9.20 3.49 5.43
N ILE A 37 -9.87 4.11 4.44
CA ILE A 37 -10.71 5.30 4.66
C ILE A 37 -11.85 5.02 5.65
N GLY A 38 -12.43 3.82 5.59
CA GLY A 38 -13.45 3.35 6.52
C GLY A 38 -12.94 3.26 7.96
N VAL A 39 -11.74 2.69 8.16
CA VAL A 39 -11.07 2.64 9.47
C VAL A 39 -10.80 4.03 10.02
N LEU A 40 -10.24 4.93 9.20
CA LEU A 40 -10.01 6.33 9.60
C LEU A 40 -11.33 7.04 9.96
N SER A 41 -12.43 6.75 9.24
CA SER A 41 -13.74 7.36 9.52
C SER A 41 -14.28 6.93 10.87
N ARG A 42 -14.17 5.63 11.17
CA ARG A 42 -14.58 5.07 12.46
C ARG A 42 -13.75 5.66 13.59
N ALA A 43 -12.42 5.65 13.45
CA ALA A 43 -11.49 6.18 14.44
C ALA A 43 -11.80 7.66 14.75
N LYS A 44 -12.00 8.49 13.71
CA LYS A 44 -12.40 9.90 13.86
C LYS A 44 -13.72 10.07 14.60
N HIS A 45 -14.71 9.22 14.33
CA HIS A 45 -16.00 9.27 15.01
C HIS A 45 -15.87 8.90 16.48
N GLU A 46 -15.12 7.84 16.79
CA GLU A 46 -14.86 7.39 18.16
C GLU A 46 -14.18 8.48 19.00
N GLU A 47 -13.18 9.18 18.46
CA GLU A 47 -12.52 10.30 19.16
C GLU A 47 -13.47 11.46 19.42
N ARG A 48 -14.31 11.83 18.45
CA ARG A 48 -15.33 12.88 18.61
C ARG A 48 -16.37 12.55 19.66
N SER A 49 -16.58 11.28 19.94
CA SER A 49 -17.53 10.80 20.95
C SER A 49 -16.96 10.74 22.36
N ARG A 50 -15.68 11.05 22.57
CA ARG A 50 -15.07 11.09 23.92
C ARG A 50 -15.50 12.34 24.69
N ASP A 51 -15.44 12.27 26.02
CA ASP A 51 -15.76 13.40 26.91
C ASP A 51 -14.85 14.62 26.69
N ALA A 52 -13.59 14.38 26.28
CA ALA A 52 -12.63 15.39 25.89
C ALA A 52 -11.94 14.98 24.57
N PRO A 53 -12.51 15.32 23.40
CA PRO A 53 -11.96 14.94 22.10
C PRO A 53 -10.59 15.58 21.83
N ASP A 54 -9.63 14.79 21.35
CA ASP A 54 -8.37 15.32 20.83
C ASP A 54 -8.57 15.88 19.41
N HIS A 55 -8.74 17.20 19.32
CA HIS A 55 -8.89 17.90 18.05
C HIS A 55 -7.66 17.79 17.14
N GLY A 56 -6.45 17.73 17.69
CA GLY A 56 -5.22 17.59 16.91
C GLY A 56 -5.12 16.20 16.27
N TRP A 57 -5.48 15.17 17.03
CA TRP A 57 -5.58 13.82 16.48
C TRP A 57 -6.67 13.73 15.39
N ILE A 58 -7.85 14.31 15.61
CA ILE A 58 -8.94 14.36 14.60
C ILE A 58 -8.48 15.04 13.30
N GLU A 59 -7.68 16.10 13.41
CA GLU A 59 -7.10 16.80 12.25
C GLU A 59 -6.13 15.88 11.50
N VAL A 60 -5.19 15.24 12.19
CA VAL A 60 -4.27 14.24 11.61
C VAL A 60 -5.00 13.12 10.87
N VAL A 61 -6.05 12.56 11.48
CA VAL A 61 -6.88 11.53 10.82
C VAL A 61 -7.59 12.09 9.59
N SER A 62 -8.09 13.34 9.66
CA SER A 62 -8.78 13.98 8.54
C SER A 62 -7.84 14.25 7.36
N GLU A 63 -6.60 14.66 7.61
CA GLU A 63 -5.57 14.84 6.59
C GLU A 63 -5.25 13.53 5.87
N GLN A 64 -5.09 12.44 6.62
CA GLN A 64 -4.88 11.11 6.05
C GLN A 64 -6.06 10.69 5.16
N GLN A 65 -7.30 10.91 5.61
CA GLN A 65 -8.48 10.62 4.80
C GLN A 65 -8.54 11.41 3.50
N VAL A 66 -8.22 12.71 3.55
CA VAL A 66 -8.19 13.56 2.36
C VAL A 66 -7.15 13.05 1.37
N ARG A 67 -5.96 12.68 1.85
CA ARG A 67 -4.89 12.15 1.01
C ARG A 67 -5.26 10.80 0.39
N LEU A 68 -5.80 9.85 1.15
CA LEU A 68 -6.24 8.55 0.60
C LEU A 68 -7.42 8.72 -0.37
N SER A 69 -8.35 9.63 -0.08
CA SER A 69 -9.47 9.93 -1.00
C SER A 69 -8.98 10.53 -2.31
N LYS A 70 -7.96 11.40 -2.25
CA LYS A 70 -7.30 11.94 -3.44
C LYS A 70 -6.59 10.83 -4.22
N ALA A 71 -5.85 9.96 -3.53
CA ALA A 71 -5.18 8.82 -4.15
C ALA A 71 -6.16 7.86 -4.82
N LEU A 72 -7.31 7.59 -4.19
CA LEU A 72 -8.38 6.77 -4.77
C LEU A 72 -8.98 7.41 -6.03
N ARG A 73 -9.14 8.74 -6.06
CA ARG A 73 -9.62 9.45 -7.25
C ARG A 73 -8.60 9.42 -8.40
N ASP A 74 -7.32 9.58 -8.05
CA ASP A 74 -6.22 9.71 -9.00
C ASP A 74 -5.54 8.32 -9.26
N LEU A 75 -6.21 7.22 -8.87
CA LEU A 75 -5.65 5.87 -8.76
C LEU A 75 -5.08 5.32 -10.08
N TYR A 76 -5.82 5.46 -11.18
CA TYR A 76 -5.40 4.97 -12.50
C TYR A 76 -4.25 5.77 -13.12
N ALA A 77 -3.86 6.89 -12.50
CA ALA A 77 -2.71 7.69 -12.92
C ALA A 77 -1.47 7.41 -12.05
N ALA A 78 -1.57 6.54 -11.04
CA ALA A 78 -0.46 6.17 -10.18
C ALA A 78 0.50 5.22 -10.90
N ASP A 79 1.80 5.49 -10.79
CA ASP A 79 2.85 4.54 -11.14
C ASP A 79 2.92 3.40 -10.11
N THR A 80 3.63 2.31 -10.45
CA THR A 80 3.77 1.12 -9.60
C THR A 80 4.34 1.45 -8.21
N ASP A 81 5.37 2.29 -8.11
CA ASP A 81 5.95 2.68 -6.81
C ASP A 81 4.95 3.46 -5.94
N THR A 82 4.13 4.31 -6.56
CA THR A 82 3.05 5.02 -5.87
C THR A 82 1.96 4.05 -5.42
N ALA A 83 1.56 3.10 -6.27
CA ALA A 83 0.57 2.09 -5.95
C ALA A 83 1.00 1.18 -4.79
N ASP A 84 2.25 0.71 -4.79
CA ASP A 84 2.79 -0.14 -3.72
C ASP A 84 2.88 0.60 -2.38
N ARG A 85 3.27 1.87 -2.42
CA ARG A 85 3.30 2.72 -1.22
C ARG A 85 1.91 2.93 -0.66
N LEU A 86 0.94 3.24 -1.51
CA LEU A 86 -0.46 3.39 -1.12
C LEU A 86 -1.02 2.09 -0.54
N ARG A 87 -0.66 0.95 -1.14
CA ARG A 87 -1.03 -0.38 -0.63
C ARG A 87 -0.45 -0.63 0.75
N ALA A 88 0.87 -0.48 0.93
CA ALA A 88 1.54 -0.70 2.20
C ALA A 88 1.00 0.20 3.31
N GLU A 89 0.80 1.48 3.00
CA GLU A 89 0.23 2.46 3.91
C GLU A 89 -1.22 2.12 4.30
N SER A 90 -2.05 1.80 3.31
CA SER A 90 -3.47 1.51 3.57
C SER A 90 -3.62 0.22 4.37
N LEU A 91 -2.80 -0.80 4.08
CA LEU A 91 -2.75 -2.02 4.89
C LEU A 91 -2.29 -1.73 6.32
N ALA A 92 -1.30 -0.86 6.52
CA ALA A 92 -0.89 -0.45 7.86
C ALA A 92 -2.01 0.27 8.62
N ILE A 93 -2.79 1.12 7.94
CA ILE A 93 -3.97 1.77 8.53
C ILE A 93 -5.06 0.76 8.90
N ILE A 94 -5.29 -0.25 8.05
CA ILE A 94 -6.29 -1.29 8.32
C ILE A 94 -5.89 -2.14 9.53
N ASP A 95 -4.61 -2.50 9.64
CA ASP A 95 -4.08 -3.36 10.70
C ASP A 95 -3.95 -2.62 12.04
N GLN A 96 -3.44 -1.38 12.02
CA GLN A 96 -3.00 -0.66 13.23
C GLN A 96 -3.87 0.56 13.57
N GLY A 97 -4.79 0.95 12.68
CA GLY A 97 -5.54 2.20 12.80
C GLY A 97 -4.77 3.41 12.24
N PRO A 98 -5.23 4.65 12.53
CA PRO A 98 -4.60 5.85 11.98
C PRO A 98 -3.12 5.94 12.32
N LEU A 99 -2.28 6.18 11.32
CA LEU A 99 -0.84 6.25 11.52
C LEU A 99 -0.46 7.60 12.13
N PRO A 100 0.54 7.68 13.01
CA PRO A 100 1.08 8.96 13.41
C PRO A 100 1.69 9.65 12.18
N SER A 101 1.24 10.87 11.86
CA SER A 101 1.94 11.71 10.87
C SER A 101 3.42 11.76 11.25
N GLY A 102 4.30 11.50 10.27
CA GLY A 102 5.73 11.23 10.42
C GLY A 102 6.41 11.81 11.67
N GLY A 103 7.11 10.93 12.39
CA GLY A 103 7.69 11.18 13.71
C GLY A 103 8.43 12.50 13.87
N HIS A 104 7.88 13.36 14.73
CA HIS A 104 8.66 14.07 15.73
C HIS A 104 8.23 13.57 17.11
N THR A 105 8.74 12.39 17.48
CA THR A 105 8.98 12.09 18.89
C THR A 105 10.02 13.09 19.38
N THR A 106 9.58 14.23 19.91
CA THR A 106 10.42 15.03 20.79
C THR A 106 10.69 14.17 22.02
N PRO A 107 11.94 13.77 22.34
CA PRO A 107 12.21 13.11 23.60
C PRO A 107 11.89 14.14 24.70
N ARG A 108 10.87 13.84 25.50
CA ARG A 108 10.58 14.56 26.74
C ARG A 108 11.70 14.17 27.70
N HIS A 109 12.79 14.93 27.70
CA HIS A 109 13.79 14.84 28.75
C HIS A 109 13.17 15.41 30.03
N GLU A 110 12.98 14.52 31.01
CA GLU A 110 12.86 14.86 32.42
C GLU A 110 14.17 15.47 32.95
#